data_AF-A9DZU6-F1
#
_entry.id   AF-A9DZU6-F1
#
_cell.length_a   1.000
_cell.length_b   1.000
_cell.length_c   1.000
_cell.angle_alpha   90.00
_cell.angle_beta   90.00
_cell.angle_gamma   90.00
#
_symmetry.space_group_name_H-M   'P 1'
#
loop_
_entity.id
_entity.type
_entity.pdbx_description
1 polymer ?
#
loop_
_entity_poly.entity_id
_entity_poly.type
_entity_poly.pdbx_seq_one_letter_code
_entity_poly.pdbx_strand_id
1 'polypeptide(L)' 'MKKNILNIKGAKVISKANQSTINGGAGWSFGGDLSKCGCDCAGRVTGPFYCQSQIACPQVYTCEDSQTS' A
#
# COMPACT_ATOMS: atom_id res chain seq x y z
N MET A 1 -22.29 -18.28 33.23
CA MET A 1 -22.10 -19.20 32.09
C MET A 1 -21.29 -18.48 31.01
N LYS A 2 -20.12 -19.01 30.61
CA LYS A 2 -19.34 -18.43 29.50
C LYS A 2 -20.11 -18.67 28.20
N LYS A 3 -20.62 -17.61 27.56
CA LYS A 3 -21.26 -17.71 26.24
C LYS A 3 -20.20 -18.11 25.23
N ASN A 4 -20.42 -19.25 24.56
CA ASN A 4 -19.51 -19.76 23.55
C ASN A 4 -19.73 -18.91 22.27
N ILE A 5 -18.88 -17.90 22.08
CA ILE A 5 -18.90 -16.97 20.94
C ILE A 5 -18.82 -17.70 19.58
N LEU A 6 -18.44 -18.98 19.57
CA LEU A 6 -18.21 -19.79 18.39
C LEU A 6 -19.49 -20.38 17.76
N ASN A 7 -20.68 -20.17 18.34
CA ASN A 7 -21.94 -20.63 17.73
C ASN A 7 -22.46 -19.66 16.65
N ILE A 8 -21.58 -19.25 15.73
CA ILE A 8 -21.91 -18.40 14.58
C ILE A 8 -22.09 -19.33 13.38
N LYS A 9 -23.25 -19.27 12.73
CA LYS A 9 -23.55 -20.08 11.54
C LYS A 9 -22.50 -19.84 10.45
N GLY A 10 -21.82 -20.90 10.02
CA GLY A 10 -20.78 -20.84 8.99
C GLY A 10 -19.36 -20.54 9.48
N ALA A 11 -19.17 -20.25 10.78
CA ALA A 11 -17.83 -20.11 11.34
C ALA A 11 -17.15 -21.47 11.51
N LYS A 12 -15.89 -21.60 11.07
CA LYS A 12 -15.06 -22.78 11.28
C LYS A 12 -14.00 -22.47 12.32
N VAL A 13 -14.02 -23.20 13.44
CA VAL A 13 -12.96 -23.14 14.44
C VAL A 13 -11.71 -23.77 13.85
N ILE A 14 -10.60 -23.03 13.85
CA ILE A 14 -9.29 -23.52 13.40
C ILE A 14 -8.43 -23.88 14.61
N SER A 15 -7.59 -24.91 14.46
CA SER A 15 -6.63 -25.30 15.49
C SER A 15 -5.52 -24.25 15.60
N LYS A 16 -4.83 -24.20 16.75
CA LYS A 16 -3.66 -23.33 16.95
C LYS A 16 -2.59 -23.56 15.88
N ALA A 17 -2.35 -24.81 15.50
CA ALA A 17 -1.39 -25.17 14.47
C ALA A 17 -1.78 -24.60 13.09
N ASN A 18 -3.05 -24.72 12.70
CA ASN A 18 -3.54 -24.18 11.43
C ASN A 18 -3.60 -22.65 11.46
N GLN A 19 -3.88 -22.05 12.62
CA GLN A 19 -3.86 -20.59 12.78
C GLN A 19 -2.44 -20.04 12.58
N SER A 20 -1.40 -20.74 13.08
CA SER A 20 -0.01 -20.30 12.93
C SER A 20 0.52 -20.34 11.50
N THR A 21 -0.14 -21.05 10.59
CA THR A 21 0.24 -21.08 9.17
C THR A 21 -0.43 -19.98 8.35
N ILE A 22 -1.37 -19.23 8.92
CA ILE A 22 -2.04 -18.12 8.24
C ILE A 22 -1.10 -16.91 8.29
N ASN A 23 -0.38 -16.68 7.20
CA ASN A 23 0.44 -15.48 7.02
C ASN A 23 -0.36 -14.39 6.30
N GLY A 24 -0.29 -13.15 6.78
CA GLY A 24 -0.81 -11.99 6.06
C GLY A 24 0.10 -11.58 4.90
N GLY A 25 -0.44 -10.88 3.91
CA GLY A 25 0.33 -10.29 2.82
C GLY A 25 0.60 -8.81 3.07
N ALA A 26 1.60 -8.47 3.89
CA ALA A 26 2.09 -7.10 3.95
C ALA A 26 3.10 -6.89 2.81
N GLY A 27 2.60 -6.50 1.63
CA GLY A 27 3.40 -6.16 0.46
C GLY A 27 4.10 -4.81 0.58
N TRP A 28 4.79 -4.56 1.69
CA TRP A 28 5.58 -3.36 1.86
C TRP A 28 6.89 -3.56 1.10
N SER A 29 6.91 -3.09 -0.16
CA SER A 29 8.13 -2.99 -0.95
C SER A 29 8.99 -1.85 -0.41
N PHE A 30 9.69 -2.12 0.69
CA PHE A 30 10.81 -1.30 1.14
C PHE A 30 12.03 -1.68 0.31
N GLY A 31 12.48 -0.74 -0.51
CA GLY A 31 13.56 -0.99 -1.44
C GLY A 31 13.11 -0.70 -2.86
N GLY A 32 13.79 0.25 -3.47
CA GLY A 32 13.55 0.74 -4.80
C GLY A 32 14.53 1.88 -5.07
N ASP A 33 15.02 1.95 -6.29
CA ASP A 33 15.90 3.05 -6.70
C ASP A 33 15.05 4.32 -6.86
N LEU A 34 15.14 5.23 -5.89
CA LEU A 34 14.36 6.48 -5.87
C LEU A 34 14.73 7.41 -7.03
N SER A 35 15.88 7.24 -7.67
CA SER A 35 16.25 8.02 -8.87
C SER A 35 15.30 7.75 -10.05
N LYS A 36 14.54 6.66 -10.00
CA LYS A 36 13.52 6.31 -11.00
C LYS A 36 12.12 6.86 -10.69
N CYS A 37 11.97 7.53 -9.55
CA CYS A 37 10.70 8.14 -9.14
C CYS A 37 10.66 9.60 -9.55
N GLY A 38 9.49 10.07 -9.98
CA GLY A 38 9.30 11.47 -10.35
C GLY A 38 7.87 11.95 -10.08
N CYS A 39 7.65 13.22 -10.40
CA CYS A 39 6.34 13.84 -10.42
C CYS A 39 6.05 14.33 -11.83
N ASP A 40 4.83 14.11 -12.32
CA ASP A 40 4.38 14.81 -13.51
C ASP A 40 3.80 16.19 -13.17
N CYS A 41 3.49 16.95 -14.22
CA CYS A 41 2.96 18.29 -14.07
C CYS A 41 1.63 18.38 -13.34
N ALA A 42 0.85 17.30 -13.22
CA ALA A 42 -0.42 17.32 -12.49
C ALA A 42 -0.25 16.87 -11.04
N GLY A 43 0.99 16.70 -10.57
CA GLY A 43 1.28 16.20 -9.24
C GLY A 43 1.05 14.70 -9.08
N ARG A 44 1.07 13.92 -10.17
CA ARG A 44 1.01 12.44 -10.07
C ARG A 44 2.41 11.88 -9.95
N VAL A 45 2.57 10.92 -9.03
CA VAL A 45 3.81 10.14 -8.91
C VAL A 45 3.98 9.30 -10.17
N THR A 46 5.15 9.43 -10.81
CA THR A 46 5.58 8.64 -11.97
C THR A 46 6.73 7.70 -11.58
N GLY A 47 6.86 6.60 -12.32
CA GLY A 47 7.87 5.57 -12.08
C GLY A 47 7.28 4.21 -11.68
N PRO A 48 8.12 3.25 -11.25
CA PRO A 48 7.67 1.93 -10.81
C PRO A 48 6.73 1.96 -9.61
N PHE A 49 6.00 0.86 -9.36
CA PHE A 49 4.98 0.76 -8.30
C PHE A 49 5.47 1.21 -6.91
N TYR A 50 6.74 0.93 -6.56
CA TYR A 50 7.29 1.35 -5.27
C TYR A 50 7.31 2.87 -5.08
N CYS A 51 7.35 3.67 -6.15
CA CYS A 51 7.37 5.14 -6.03
C CYS A 51 6.09 5.68 -5.38
N GLN A 52 4.93 5.06 -5.64
CA GLN A 52 3.64 5.45 -5.03
C GLN A 52 3.61 5.26 -3.51
N SER A 53 4.46 4.36 -2.99
CA SER A 53 4.56 4.05 -1.57
C SER A 53 5.71 4.78 -0.87
N GLN A 54 6.59 5.45 -1.62
CA GLN A 54 7.86 5.99 -1.09
C GLN A 54 7.98 7.51 -1.26
N ILE A 55 7.29 8.13 -2.24
CA ILE A 55 7.30 9.58 -2.44
C ILE A 55 5.88 10.13 -2.60
N ALA A 56 5.71 11.42 -2.36
CA ALA A 56 4.48 12.16 -2.62
C ALA A 56 4.78 13.39 -3.48
N CYS A 57 3.88 13.70 -4.41
CA CYS A 57 3.99 14.85 -5.28
C CYS A 57 3.01 15.95 -4.85
N PRO A 58 3.43 17.22 -4.81
CA PRO A 58 2.53 18.34 -4.62
C PRO A 58 1.40 18.33 -5.67
N GLN A 59 0.16 18.52 -5.26
CA GLN A 59 -1.02 18.59 -6.14
C GLN A 59 -1.13 19.97 -6.81
N VAL A 60 -0.07 20.42 -7.48
CA VAL A 60 -0.04 21.68 -8.22
C VAL A 60 0.19 21.39 -9.70
N TYR A 61 -0.52 22.14 -10.56
CA TYR A 61 -0.31 22.04 -11.99
C TYR A 61 0.82 22.99 -12.43
N THR A 62 2.02 22.48 -12.69
CA THR A 62 3.22 23.31 -12.94
C THR A 62 3.68 23.34 -14.40
N CYS A 63 2.94 22.70 -15.31
CA CYS A 63 3.33 22.62 -16.73
C CYS A 63 3.31 23.97 -17.46
N GLU A 64 2.58 24.97 -16.95
CA GLU A 64 2.59 26.33 -17.50
C GLU A 64 3.64 27.26 -16.85
N ASP A 65 4.23 26.86 -15.71
CA ASP A 65 5.28 27.63 -15.02
C ASP A 65 6.69 27.32 -15.56
N SER A 66 6.85 26.26 -16.37
CA SER A 66 8.14 25.81 -16.92
C SER A 66 8.39 26.24 -18.38
N GLN A 67 7.65 27.24 -18.89
CA GLN A 67 7.84 27.80 -20.23
C GLN A 67 8.18 29.31 -20.18
N THR A 68 8.95 29.74 -19.18
CA THR A 68 9.58 31.08 -19.20
C THR A 68 10.91 31.06 -18.46
N SER A 69 11.98 30.74 -19.19
CA SER A 69 13.37 31.13 -18.91
C SER A 69 14.15 31.07 -20.22
#